data_AF-A0A2N9JK26-F1
#
_entry.id   AF-A0A2N9JK26-F1
#
_cell.length_a   1.000
_cell.length_b   1.000
_cell.length_c   1.000
_cell.angle_alpha   90.00
_cell.angle_beta   90.00
_cell.angle_gamma   90.00
#
_symmetry.space_group_name_H-M   'P 1'
#
loop_
_entity.id
_entity.type
_entity.pdbx_description
1 polymer ?
#
loop_
_entity_poly.entity_id
_entity_poly.type
_entity_poly.pdbx_seq_one_letter_code
_entity_poly.pdbx_strand_id
1 'polypeptide(L)'
;MSPFPAAAAPDELHRNFIETGRADHMRHATLEGTRRSTEPRTLDDYHPPPTASPTLPNPGVAAAVLALTAVVTLTALLGPSLVANDMGMTMSMNMTHYMELLAVHQPRNLIIFMAIPVVLAETLAITELAILYMRDATPAWVRTTSRVAGLLAGPVMVSIFLHLLVNAVIPLTLTGSWRGPADVIAVLFYLSGVIPLAGITLVELGVIGTGEGRALKLHAILIAIFLVVAHVAMIFGMLDPAILGYQMTHQH
;
A
#
# COMPACT_ATOMS: atom_id res chain seq x y z
N MET A 1 48.97 -47.15 -37.31
CA MET A 1 49.15 -46.26 -38.48
C MET A 1 47.76 -46.05 -39.04
N SER A 2 47.09 -44.98 -38.59
CA SER A 2 45.68 -44.68 -38.91
C SER A 2 45.67 -43.32 -39.62
N PRO A 3 45.03 -43.19 -40.79
CA PRO A 3 45.20 -42.02 -41.66
C PRO A 3 44.28 -40.85 -41.27
N PHE A 4 44.72 -39.63 -41.61
CA PHE A 4 43.95 -38.38 -41.57
C PHE A 4 42.61 -38.50 -42.34
N PRO A 5 41.52 -37.86 -41.90
CA PRO A 5 40.29 -37.79 -42.68
C PRO A 5 40.46 -36.87 -43.90
N ALA A 6 39.99 -37.37 -45.04
CA ALA A 6 40.02 -36.72 -46.35
C ALA A 6 39.08 -35.50 -46.41
N ALA A 7 39.45 -34.51 -47.23
CA ALA A 7 38.61 -33.37 -47.57
C ALA A 7 37.29 -33.82 -48.22
N ALA A 8 36.17 -33.21 -47.80
CA ALA A 8 34.84 -33.50 -48.33
C ALA A 8 34.78 -33.24 -49.85
N ALA A 9 34.14 -34.15 -50.56
CA ALA A 9 34.02 -34.12 -52.02
C ALA A 9 33.11 -32.96 -52.48
N PRO A 10 33.39 -32.32 -53.63
CA PRO A 10 32.71 -31.09 -54.10
C PRO A 10 31.19 -31.22 -54.28
N ASP A 11 30.70 -32.46 -54.38
CA ASP A 11 29.32 -32.87 -54.52
C ASP A 11 28.50 -32.76 -53.21
N GLU A 12 29.12 -32.86 -52.03
CA GLU A 12 28.43 -32.62 -50.75
C GLU A 12 28.21 -31.14 -50.47
N LEU A 13 29.17 -30.29 -50.88
CA LEU A 13 29.09 -28.83 -50.70
C LEU A 13 27.97 -28.23 -51.57
N HIS A 14 27.78 -28.78 -52.77
CA HIS A 14 26.70 -28.38 -53.67
C HIS A 14 25.31 -28.82 -53.19
N ARG A 15 25.24 -29.95 -52.48
CA ARG A 15 23.99 -30.47 -51.89
C ARG A 15 23.57 -29.64 -50.66
N ASN A 16 24.51 -29.30 -49.78
CA ASN A 16 24.27 -28.41 -48.64
C ASN A 16 23.86 -26.99 -49.06
N PHE A 17 24.39 -26.46 -50.16
CA PHE A 17 24.00 -25.13 -50.67
C PHE A 17 22.54 -25.11 -51.16
N ILE A 18 22.07 -26.18 -51.81
CA ILE A 18 20.68 -26.31 -52.27
C ILE A 18 19.72 -26.50 -51.08
N GLU A 19 20.13 -27.24 -50.05
CA GLU A 19 19.31 -27.46 -48.85
C GLU A 19 19.17 -26.18 -48.01
N THR A 20 20.24 -25.38 -47.91
CA THR A 20 20.23 -24.09 -47.20
C THR A 20 19.38 -23.05 -47.95
N GLY A 21 19.47 -22.97 -49.28
CA GLY A 21 18.66 -22.05 -50.08
C GLY A 21 17.15 -22.35 -50.04
N ARG A 22 16.76 -23.63 -49.89
CA ARG A 22 15.35 -24.04 -49.74
C ARG A 22 14.79 -23.68 -48.36
N ALA A 23 15.61 -23.72 -47.31
CA ALA A 23 15.21 -23.33 -45.96
C ALA A 23 14.94 -21.81 -45.86
N ASP A 24 15.74 -20.98 -46.53
CA ASP A 24 15.52 -19.53 -46.56
C ASP A 24 14.28 -19.16 -47.38
N HIS A 25 13.98 -19.85 -48.48
CA HIS A 25 12.73 -19.63 -49.21
C HIS A 25 11.48 -19.95 -48.39
N MET A 26 11.51 -20.99 -47.54
CA MET A 26 10.39 -21.28 -46.61
C MET A 26 10.29 -20.25 -45.48
N ARG A 27 11.41 -19.70 -45.00
CA ARG A 27 11.40 -18.60 -44.00
C ARG A 27 10.80 -17.32 -44.58
N HIS A 28 11.11 -16.97 -45.83
CA HIS A 28 10.51 -15.81 -46.50
C HIS A 28 9.01 -15.99 -46.77
N ALA A 29 8.57 -17.17 -47.19
CA ALA A 29 7.14 -17.46 -47.41
C ALA A 29 6.30 -17.43 -46.12
N THR A 30 6.90 -17.79 -44.97
CA THR A 30 6.21 -17.73 -43.67
C THR A 30 6.11 -16.28 -43.14
N LEU A 31 7.01 -15.39 -43.54
CA LEU A 31 6.99 -13.97 -43.15
C LEU A 31 6.05 -13.11 -44.01
N GLU A 32 5.70 -13.54 -45.23
CA GLU A 32 4.72 -12.85 -46.08
C GLU A 32 3.27 -13.05 -45.62
N GLY A 33 2.95 -14.15 -44.91
CA GLY A 33 1.65 -14.36 -44.27
C GLY A 33 1.34 -13.38 -43.12
N THR A 34 2.31 -12.55 -42.71
CA THR A 34 2.14 -11.51 -41.67
C THR A 34 2.20 -10.09 -42.25
N ARG A 35 2.16 -9.90 -43.57
CA ARG A 35 1.70 -8.63 -44.15
C ARG A 35 0.19 -8.55 -43.97
N ARG A 36 -0.19 -8.16 -42.76
CA ARG A 36 -1.48 -7.56 -42.45
C ARG A 36 -1.81 -6.58 -43.56
N SER A 37 -2.85 -6.85 -44.35
CA SER A 37 -3.38 -5.92 -45.33
C SER A 37 -3.44 -4.53 -44.68
N THR A 38 -2.69 -3.58 -45.22
CA THR A 38 -2.95 -2.16 -45.05
C THR A 38 -4.22 -1.82 -45.83
N GLU A 39 -5.33 -2.42 -45.44
CA GLU A 39 -6.64 -1.85 -45.72
C GLU A 39 -6.78 -0.60 -44.84
N PRO A 40 -7.29 0.52 -45.38
CA PRO A 40 -7.64 1.65 -44.54
C PRO A 40 -8.69 1.15 -43.55
N ARG A 41 -8.33 1.11 -42.26
CA ARG A 41 -9.23 0.79 -41.16
C ARG A 41 -10.48 1.65 -41.31
N THR A 42 -11.58 1.05 -41.73
CA THR A 42 -12.87 1.75 -41.83
C THR A 42 -13.25 2.18 -40.42
N LEU A 43 -13.92 3.33 -40.28
CA LEU A 43 -14.40 3.83 -38.98
C LEU A 43 -15.31 2.82 -38.25
N ASP A 44 -15.81 1.81 -38.97
CA ASP A 44 -16.66 0.73 -38.47
C ASP A 44 -15.89 -0.37 -37.72
N ASP A 45 -14.56 -0.46 -37.89
CA ASP A 45 -13.68 -1.39 -37.14
C ASP A 45 -13.28 -0.85 -35.75
N TYR A 46 -13.79 0.32 -35.37
CA TYR A 46 -13.66 0.82 -34.01
C TYR A 46 -14.67 0.11 -33.10
N HIS A 47 -14.29 -1.05 -32.57
CA HIS A 47 -14.90 -1.52 -31.33
C HIS A 47 -14.35 -0.64 -30.21
N PRO A 48 -15.16 0.24 -29.57
CA PRO A 48 -14.73 0.89 -28.35
C PRO A 48 -14.29 -0.21 -27.36
N PRO A 49 -13.19 -0.02 -26.63
CA PRO A 49 -12.85 -0.95 -25.55
C PRO A 49 -14.09 -1.08 -24.67
N PRO A 50 -14.43 -2.29 -24.19
CA PRO A 50 -15.58 -2.48 -23.30
C PRO A 50 -15.46 -1.44 -22.20
N THR A 51 -16.42 -0.52 -22.16
CA THR A 51 -16.46 0.52 -21.14
C THR A 51 -16.60 -0.22 -19.83
N ALA A 52 -15.50 -0.28 -19.06
CA ALA A 52 -15.49 -0.94 -17.76
C ALA A 52 -16.69 -0.41 -16.99
N SER A 53 -17.63 -1.31 -16.69
CA SER A 53 -18.87 -0.93 -16.02
C SER A 53 -18.49 -0.23 -14.71
N PRO A 54 -19.06 0.94 -14.39
CA PRO A 54 -18.79 1.58 -13.12
C PRO A 54 -19.08 0.57 -12.01
N THR A 55 -18.06 0.23 -11.21
CA THR A 55 -18.26 -0.50 -9.97
C THR A 55 -19.05 0.41 -9.04
N LEU A 56 -20.38 0.27 -9.08
CA LEU A 56 -21.28 1.04 -8.23
C LEU A 56 -21.04 0.66 -6.76
N PRO A 57 -21.02 1.64 -5.84
CA PRO A 57 -20.95 1.37 -4.41
C PRO A 57 -22.07 0.40 -3.99
N ASN A 58 -21.71 -0.74 -3.40
CA ASN A 58 -22.70 -1.64 -2.83
C ASN A 58 -23.22 -1.01 -1.53
N PRO A 59 -24.50 -0.59 -1.47
CA PRO A 59 -25.03 0.14 -0.31
C PRO A 59 -25.00 -0.70 0.97
N GLY A 60 -25.11 -2.04 0.87
CA GLY A 60 -25.00 -2.93 2.02
C GLY A 60 -23.60 -2.97 2.61
N VAL A 61 -22.57 -3.01 1.76
CA VAL A 61 -21.16 -2.97 2.21
C VAL A 61 -20.82 -1.59 2.78
N ALA A 62 -21.26 -0.52 2.12
CA ALA A 62 -21.06 0.84 2.62
C ALA A 62 -21.71 1.03 4.01
N ALA A 63 -22.95 0.58 4.19
CA ALA A 63 -23.64 0.63 5.47
C ALA A 63 -22.91 -0.18 6.55
N ALA A 64 -22.40 -1.38 6.22
CA ALA A 64 -21.63 -2.21 7.14
C ALA A 64 -20.31 -1.55 7.57
N VAL A 65 -19.56 -0.94 6.63
CA VAL A 65 -18.33 -0.21 6.95
C VAL A 65 -18.62 1.02 7.81
N LEU A 66 -19.69 1.76 7.52
CA LEU A 66 -20.09 2.91 8.32
C LEU A 66 -20.52 2.49 9.73
N ALA A 67 -21.31 1.42 9.85
CA ALA A 67 -21.71 0.87 11.16
C ALA A 67 -20.49 0.39 11.95
N LEU A 68 -19.57 -0.34 11.31
CA LEU A 68 -18.30 -0.76 11.92
C LEU A 68 -17.49 0.45 12.39
N THR A 69 -17.32 1.46 11.53
CA THR A 69 -16.61 2.69 11.86
C THR A 69 -17.26 3.38 13.05
N ALA A 70 -18.58 3.51 13.06
CA ALA A 70 -19.31 4.12 14.16
C ALA A 70 -19.11 3.34 15.46
N VAL A 71 -19.18 2.01 15.43
CA VAL A 71 -18.99 1.15 16.61
C VAL A 71 -17.56 1.27 17.14
N VAL A 72 -16.55 1.13 16.28
CA VAL A 72 -15.14 1.15 16.71
C VAL A 72 -14.74 2.56 17.17
N THR A 73 -15.18 3.62 16.48
CA THR A 73 -14.92 5.01 16.91
C THR A 73 -15.63 5.32 18.22
N LEU A 74 -16.89 4.92 18.38
CA LEU A 74 -17.63 5.10 19.64
C LEU A 74 -16.96 4.36 20.79
N THR A 75 -16.51 3.12 20.55
CA THR A 75 -15.75 2.34 21.53
C THR A 75 -14.42 3.01 21.86
N ALA A 76 -13.75 3.61 20.87
CA ALA A 76 -12.51 4.32 21.09
C ALA A 76 -12.72 5.64 21.86
N LEU A 77 -13.84 6.33 21.69
CA LEU A 77 -14.14 7.58 22.40
C LEU A 77 -14.70 7.35 23.81
N LEU A 78 -15.57 6.36 23.98
CA LEU A 78 -16.23 6.06 25.25
C LEU A 78 -15.50 5.01 26.09
N GLY A 79 -14.58 4.27 25.47
CA GLY A 79 -13.75 3.29 26.15
C GLY A 79 -12.77 3.94 27.12
N PRO A 80 -12.15 3.15 28.01
CA PRO A 80 -11.11 3.65 28.89
C PRO A 80 -10.02 4.35 28.08
N SER A 81 -9.59 5.53 28.52
CA SER A 81 -8.49 6.25 27.89
C SER A 81 -7.23 5.38 27.95
N LEU A 82 -6.80 4.83 26.80
CA LEU A 82 -5.61 3.99 26.70
C LEU A 82 -4.30 4.81 26.84
N VAL A 83 -4.46 6.13 26.94
CA VAL A 83 -3.43 7.16 27.15
C VAL A 83 -3.26 7.49 28.64
N ALA A 84 -4.27 7.22 29.50
CA ALA A 84 -4.19 7.60 30.90
C ALA A 84 -3.33 6.61 31.70
N ASN A 85 -2.35 7.15 32.42
CA ASN A 85 -1.58 6.41 33.41
C ASN A 85 -2.40 6.30 34.71
N ASP A 86 -2.92 5.13 35.05
CA ASP A 86 -3.56 4.85 36.34
C ASP A 86 -2.58 4.81 37.53
N MET A 87 -1.29 5.07 37.32
CA MET A 87 -0.31 5.13 38.40
C MET A 87 0.57 6.36 38.26
N GLY A 88 0.32 7.33 39.15
CA GLY A 88 1.24 8.42 39.37
C GLY A 88 2.61 7.88 39.74
N MET A 89 3.56 7.95 38.80
CA MET A 89 4.97 8.16 39.08
C MET A 89 5.65 8.59 37.79
N THR A 90 5.99 9.88 37.79
CA THR A 90 7.04 10.54 37.02
C THR A 90 8.23 9.63 36.73
N MET A 91 8.28 9.00 35.57
CA MET A 91 9.53 8.53 34.96
C MET A 91 9.55 9.05 33.52
N SER A 92 9.66 10.38 33.41
CA SER A 92 9.98 11.05 32.15
C SER A 92 11.39 10.63 31.73
N MET A 93 11.47 9.50 31.04
CA MET A 93 12.60 9.23 30.16
C MET A 93 12.46 10.13 28.94
N ASN A 94 13.60 10.60 28.41
CA ASN A 94 13.74 11.60 27.35
C ASN A 94 13.20 11.11 25.98
N MET A 95 11.94 10.70 25.91
CA MET A 95 11.29 10.12 24.74
C MET A 95 10.11 11.00 24.28
N THR A 96 9.76 10.94 23.00
CA THR A 96 8.56 11.61 22.46
C THR A 96 7.27 11.07 23.09
N HIS A 97 6.18 11.83 23.07
CA HIS A 97 4.86 11.36 23.54
C HIS A 97 4.38 10.15 22.75
N TYR A 98 4.72 10.09 21.47
CA TYR A 98 4.43 8.94 20.62
C TYR A 98 5.11 7.66 21.12
N MET A 99 6.40 7.73 21.50
CA MET A 99 7.11 6.56 22.05
C MET A 99 6.62 6.19 23.45
N GLU A 100 6.29 7.16 24.29
CA GLU A 100 5.70 6.89 25.59
C GLU A 100 4.37 6.15 25.46
N LEU A 101 3.50 6.59 24.54
CA LEU A 101 2.21 5.96 24.29
C LEU A 101 2.33 4.48 23.88
N LEU A 102 3.38 4.14 23.12
CA LEU A 102 3.68 2.75 22.72
C LEU A 102 4.35 1.93 23.83
N ALA A 103 5.09 2.58 24.74
CA ALA A 103 5.78 1.94 25.85
C ALA A 103 4.88 1.69 27.07
N VAL A 104 3.86 2.54 27.25
CA VAL A 104 2.87 2.41 28.31
C VAL A 104 1.93 1.22 28.03
N HIS A 105 1.59 0.45 29.07
CA HIS A 105 0.71 -0.73 28.98
C HIS A 105 1.10 -1.76 27.91
N GLN A 106 2.39 -2.04 27.76
CA GLN A 106 2.84 -3.14 26.90
C GLN A 106 2.26 -4.48 27.35
N PRO A 107 1.82 -5.34 26.40
CA PRO A 107 1.99 -5.22 24.94
C PRO A 107 0.82 -4.52 24.21
N ARG A 108 -0.25 -4.16 24.93
CA ARG A 108 -1.54 -3.79 24.33
C ARG A 108 -1.46 -2.55 23.44
N ASN A 109 -0.84 -1.47 23.91
CA ASN A 109 -0.80 -0.21 23.17
C ASN A 109 0.01 -0.32 21.88
N LEU A 110 1.17 -0.97 21.91
CA LEU A 110 1.99 -1.21 20.72
C LEU A 110 1.20 -1.98 19.65
N ILE A 111 0.46 -3.01 20.06
CA ILE A 111 -0.35 -3.80 19.14
C ILE A 111 -1.42 -2.91 18.48
N ILE A 112 -2.18 -2.15 19.29
CA ILE A 112 -3.31 -1.36 18.81
C ILE A 112 -2.85 -0.19 17.93
N PHE A 113 -1.85 0.56 18.39
CA PHE A 113 -1.44 1.81 17.75
C PHE A 113 -0.37 1.64 16.68
N MET A 114 0.30 0.49 16.59
CA MET A 114 1.34 0.30 15.57
C MET A 114 1.16 -1.00 14.80
N ALA A 115 1.07 -2.14 15.49
CA ALA A 115 1.07 -3.43 14.81
C ALA A 115 -0.16 -3.59 13.90
N ILE A 116 -1.37 -3.27 14.38
CA ILE A 116 -2.59 -3.44 13.59
C ILE A 116 -2.55 -2.57 12.31
N PRO A 117 -2.32 -1.24 12.36
CA PRO A 117 -2.24 -0.43 11.15
C PRO A 117 -1.14 -0.86 10.17
N VAL A 118 0.04 -1.20 10.69
CA VAL A 118 1.19 -1.60 9.86
C VAL A 118 0.93 -2.94 9.17
N VAL A 119 0.46 -3.95 9.91
CA VAL A 119 0.16 -5.27 9.32
C VAL A 119 -0.95 -5.17 8.28
N LEU A 120 -1.97 -4.33 8.50
CA LEU A 120 -2.99 -4.06 7.48
C LEU A 120 -2.38 -3.43 6.23
N ALA A 121 -1.53 -2.42 6.39
CA ALA A 121 -0.87 -1.75 5.27
C ALA A 121 0.10 -2.66 4.52
N GLU A 122 0.86 -3.50 5.22
CA GLU A 122 1.76 -4.49 4.61
C GLU A 122 0.97 -5.57 3.86
N THR A 123 -0.13 -6.05 4.44
CA THR A 123 -1.03 -7.00 3.77
C THR A 123 -1.57 -6.40 2.48
N LEU A 124 -1.99 -5.14 2.51
CA LEU A 124 -2.43 -4.40 1.34
C LEU A 124 -1.31 -4.26 0.31
N ALA A 125 -0.12 -3.86 0.72
CA ALA A 125 1.03 -3.71 -0.18
C ALA A 125 1.40 -5.01 -0.89
N ILE A 126 1.46 -6.12 -0.15
CA ILE A 126 1.82 -7.44 -0.69
C ILE A 126 0.73 -7.95 -1.65
N THR A 127 -0.53 -7.86 -1.25
CA THR A 127 -1.64 -8.33 -2.08
C THR A 127 -1.81 -7.48 -3.34
N GLU A 128 -1.60 -6.18 -3.25
CA GLU A 128 -1.64 -5.27 -4.41
C GLU A 128 -0.49 -5.55 -5.39
N LEU A 129 0.72 -5.77 -4.87
CA LEU A 129 1.86 -6.17 -5.72
C LEU A 129 1.59 -7.50 -6.43
N ALA A 130 0.98 -8.46 -5.74
CA ALA A 130 0.58 -9.74 -6.34
C ALA A 130 -0.47 -9.56 -7.44
N ILE A 131 -1.50 -8.73 -7.22
CA ILE A 131 -2.53 -8.42 -8.23
C ILE A 131 -1.91 -7.74 -9.46
N LEU A 132 -0.98 -6.79 -9.26
CA LEU A 132 -0.32 -6.08 -10.34
C LEU A 132 0.57 -7.00 -11.19
N TYR A 133 1.27 -7.95 -10.55
CA TYR A 133 2.18 -8.89 -11.22
C TYR A 133 1.43 -10.04 -11.91
N MET A 134 0.48 -10.68 -11.22
CA MET A 134 -0.22 -11.86 -11.72
C MET A 134 -1.42 -11.50 -12.62
N ARG A 135 -1.98 -10.30 -12.48
CA ARG A 135 -3.16 -9.81 -13.23
C ARG A 135 -4.27 -10.85 -13.31
N ASP A 136 -4.56 -11.38 -14.50
CA ASP A 136 -5.66 -12.32 -14.73
C ASP A 136 -5.42 -13.68 -14.05
N ALA A 137 -4.17 -14.04 -13.78
CA ALA A 137 -3.80 -15.26 -13.06
C ALA A 137 -3.90 -15.13 -11.53
N THR A 138 -4.31 -13.98 -11.00
CA THR A 138 -4.37 -13.74 -9.55
C THR A 138 -5.46 -14.60 -8.89
N PRO A 139 -5.12 -15.41 -7.86
CA PRO A 139 -6.10 -16.20 -7.14
C PRO A 139 -7.20 -15.34 -6.50
N ALA A 140 -8.44 -15.84 -6.50
CA ALA A 140 -9.58 -15.11 -5.94
C ALA A 140 -9.37 -14.73 -4.46
N TRP A 141 -8.74 -15.60 -3.67
CA TRP A 141 -8.48 -15.34 -2.25
C TRP A 141 -7.59 -14.11 -2.02
N VAL A 142 -6.63 -13.83 -2.90
CA VAL A 142 -5.76 -12.63 -2.80
C VAL A 142 -6.59 -11.37 -3.00
N ARG A 143 -7.49 -11.38 -3.99
CA ARG A 143 -8.39 -10.24 -4.27
C ARG A 143 -9.36 -10.02 -3.11
N THR A 144 -9.89 -11.10 -2.52
CA THR A 144 -10.75 -11.01 -1.34
C THR A 144 -9.98 -10.44 -0.14
N THR A 145 -8.75 -10.90 0.12
CA THR A 145 -7.92 -10.40 1.22
C THR A 145 -7.59 -8.92 1.05
N SER A 146 -7.16 -8.49 -0.15
CA SER A 146 -6.90 -7.06 -0.44
C SER A 146 -8.15 -6.21 -0.17
N ARG A 147 -9.30 -6.63 -0.69
CA ARG A 147 -10.57 -5.94 -0.49
C ARG A 147 -10.98 -5.85 0.98
N VAL A 148 -10.88 -6.96 1.73
CA VAL A 148 -11.23 -6.97 3.16
C VAL A 148 -10.28 -6.08 3.95
N ALA A 149 -8.97 -6.17 3.72
CA ALA A 149 -7.97 -5.33 4.38
C ALA A 149 -8.20 -3.84 4.07
N GLY A 150 -8.53 -3.51 2.82
CA GLY A 150 -8.82 -2.13 2.41
C GLY A 150 -10.11 -1.58 3.01
N LEU A 151 -11.14 -2.42 3.20
CA LEU A 151 -12.37 -2.02 3.88
C LEU A 151 -12.18 -1.81 5.39
N LEU A 152 -11.24 -2.53 6.02
CA LEU A 152 -10.94 -2.42 7.46
C LEU A 152 -9.92 -1.32 7.79
N ALA A 153 -9.01 -1.03 6.87
CA ALA A 153 -7.93 -0.05 7.01
C ALA A 153 -8.40 1.33 7.51
N GLY A 154 -9.37 1.94 6.81
CA GLY A 154 -9.95 3.23 7.15
C GLY A 154 -10.62 3.25 8.52
N PRO A 155 -11.61 2.37 8.80
CA PRO A 155 -12.29 2.32 10.10
C PRO A 155 -11.33 2.20 11.28
N VAL A 156 -10.32 1.33 11.17
CA VAL A 156 -9.29 1.16 12.21
C VAL A 156 -8.50 2.45 12.40
N MET A 157 -7.98 3.03 11.32
CA MET A 157 -7.13 4.22 11.41
C MET A 157 -7.91 5.46 11.88
N VAL A 158 -9.16 5.62 11.45
CA VAL A 158 -10.04 6.70 11.92
C VAL A 158 -10.31 6.58 13.43
N SER A 159 -10.54 5.35 13.91
CA SER A 159 -10.78 5.11 15.34
C SER A 159 -9.55 5.45 16.17
N ILE A 160 -8.37 5.04 15.73
CA ILE A 160 -7.10 5.40 16.37
C ILE A 160 -6.87 6.92 16.33
N PHE A 161 -7.06 7.54 15.17
CA PHE A 161 -6.92 8.99 14.99
C PHE A 161 -7.78 9.76 15.97
N LEU A 162 -9.08 9.44 16.06
CA LEU A 162 -9.99 10.14 16.97
C LEU A 162 -9.65 9.89 18.43
N HIS A 163 -9.27 8.66 18.80
CA HIS A 163 -8.84 8.34 20.16
C HIS A 163 -7.65 9.19 20.58
N LEU A 164 -6.62 9.27 19.74
CA LEU A 164 -5.41 10.04 20.01
C LEU A 164 -5.66 11.55 19.93
N LEU A 165 -6.52 12.01 19.02
CA LEU A 165 -6.87 13.41 18.92
C LEU A 165 -7.51 13.90 20.23
N VAL A 166 -8.48 13.15 20.76
CA VAL A 166 -9.23 13.52 21.96
C VAL A 166 -8.41 13.29 23.24
N ASN A 167 -7.72 12.15 23.36
CA ASN A 167 -7.06 11.75 24.61
C ASN A 167 -5.59 12.16 24.71
N ALA A 168 -4.93 12.50 23.59
CA ALA A 168 -3.54 12.93 23.59
C ALA A 168 -3.37 14.35 23.00
N VAL A 169 -3.67 14.55 21.71
CA VAL A 169 -3.32 15.81 21.01
C VAL A 169 -3.99 17.04 21.63
N ILE A 170 -5.29 16.99 21.89
CA ILE A 170 -6.03 18.12 22.50
C ILE A 170 -5.46 18.44 23.88
N PRO A 171 -5.35 17.47 24.83
CA PRO A 171 -4.69 17.71 26.11
C PRO A 171 -3.30 18.31 25.97
N LEU A 172 -2.42 17.73 25.15
CA LEU A 172 -1.03 18.19 24.96
C LEU A 172 -0.94 19.62 24.42
N THR A 173 -1.85 19.98 23.52
CA THR A 173 -1.89 21.33 22.93
C THR A 173 -2.41 22.36 23.93
N LEU A 174 -3.36 21.98 24.78
CA LEU A 174 -3.91 22.87 25.81
C LEU A 174 -2.95 23.06 27.00
N THR A 175 -2.21 22.01 27.38
CA THR A 175 -1.22 22.06 28.47
C THR A 175 0.14 22.60 28.01
N GLY A 176 0.37 22.70 26.70
CA GLY A 176 1.65 23.13 26.13
C GLY A 176 2.80 22.15 26.40
N SER A 177 2.51 20.89 26.72
CA SER A 177 3.49 19.90 27.18
C SER A 177 4.19 19.13 26.04
N TRP A 178 4.26 19.71 24.84
CA TRP A 178 4.97 19.12 23.71
C TRP A 178 6.47 19.00 24.00
N ARG A 179 7.06 17.83 23.76
CA ARG A 179 8.49 17.57 23.99
C ARG A 179 9.35 18.04 22.80
N GLY A 180 9.08 19.24 22.30
CA GLY A 180 9.81 19.87 21.18
C GLY A 180 9.28 19.53 19.78
N PRO A 181 9.92 20.07 18.71
CA PRO A 181 9.42 19.96 17.33
C PRO A 181 9.40 18.51 16.79
N ALA A 182 10.32 17.66 17.25
CA ALA A 182 10.37 16.25 16.87
C ALA A 182 9.08 15.51 17.25
N ASP A 183 8.56 15.78 18.45
CA ASP A 183 7.35 15.19 19.00
C ASP A 183 6.12 15.60 18.18
N VAL A 184 6.04 16.88 17.82
CA VAL A 184 4.98 17.42 16.96
C VAL A 184 5.01 16.76 15.57
N ILE A 185 6.19 16.65 14.95
CA ILE A 185 6.34 16.01 13.64
C ILE A 185 5.92 14.54 13.72
N ALA A 186 6.39 13.80 14.72
CA ALA A 186 6.07 12.39 14.91
C ALA A 186 4.56 12.16 15.01
N VAL A 187 3.88 12.89 15.90
CA VAL A 187 2.44 12.77 16.13
C VAL A 187 1.64 13.20 14.90
N LEU A 188 1.98 14.32 14.28
CA LEU A 188 1.24 14.81 13.11
C LEU A 188 1.40 13.88 11.89
N PHE A 189 2.61 13.37 11.63
CA PHE A 189 2.80 12.40 10.55
C PHE A 189 2.05 11.11 10.84
N TYR A 190 2.10 10.61 12.08
CA TYR A 190 1.34 9.42 12.46
C TYR A 190 -0.16 9.59 12.20
N LEU A 191 -0.74 10.71 12.66
CA LEU A 191 -2.16 11.00 12.48
C LEU A 191 -2.53 11.25 11.01
N SER A 192 -1.63 11.81 10.21
CA SER A 192 -1.87 12.02 8.78
C SER A 192 -2.02 10.71 8.00
N GLY A 193 -1.57 9.58 8.56
CA GLY A 193 -1.81 8.23 8.02
C GLY A 193 -3.29 7.85 7.87
N VAL A 194 -4.20 8.56 8.55
CA VAL A 194 -5.66 8.40 8.34
C VAL A 194 -6.08 8.73 6.91
N ILE A 195 -5.41 9.69 6.26
CA ILE A 195 -5.75 10.14 4.91
C ILE A 195 -5.58 9.00 3.89
N PRO A 196 -4.41 8.36 3.77
CA PRO A 196 -4.24 7.26 2.82
C PRO A 196 -5.08 6.03 3.16
N LEU A 197 -5.16 5.62 4.44
CA LEU A 197 -5.92 4.41 4.84
C LEU A 197 -7.44 4.58 4.68
N ALA A 198 -8.00 5.73 5.05
CA ALA A 198 -9.41 6.04 4.78
C ALA A 198 -9.66 6.21 3.27
N GLY A 199 -8.69 6.77 2.55
CA GLY A 199 -8.73 6.86 1.09
C GLY A 199 -8.84 5.50 0.42
N ILE A 200 -8.09 4.50 0.90
CA ILE A 200 -8.16 3.12 0.40
C ILE A 200 -9.56 2.54 0.62
N THR A 201 -10.14 2.71 1.81
CA THR A 201 -11.52 2.27 2.07
C THR A 201 -12.51 2.94 1.12
N LEU A 202 -12.34 4.22 0.82
CA LEU A 202 -13.20 4.94 -0.13
C LEU A 202 -13.05 4.43 -1.58
N VAL A 203 -11.85 4.00 -1.98
CA VAL A 203 -11.60 3.33 -3.26
C VAL A 203 -12.29 1.96 -3.29
N GLU A 204 -12.18 1.16 -2.23
CA GLU A 204 -12.82 -0.16 -2.12
C GLU A 204 -14.36 -0.10 -2.08
N LEU A 205 -14.91 1.00 -1.54
CA LEU A 205 -16.34 1.27 -1.57
C LEU A 205 -16.83 1.76 -2.94
N GLY A 206 -15.93 2.03 -3.90
CA GLY A 206 -16.29 2.55 -5.22
C GLY A 206 -16.72 4.01 -5.22
N VAL A 207 -16.46 4.75 -4.14
CA VAL A 207 -16.79 6.18 -4.01
C VAL A 207 -15.78 7.04 -4.79
N ILE A 208 -14.50 6.65 -4.78
CA ILE A 208 -13.42 7.28 -5.56
C ILE A 208 -12.79 6.22 -6.47
N GLY A 209 -12.27 6.63 -7.63
CA GLY A 209 -11.49 5.72 -8.47
C GLY A 209 -12.33 4.74 -9.30
N THR A 210 -13.52 5.16 -9.73
CA THR A 210 -14.41 4.33 -10.56
C THR A 210 -13.67 3.80 -11.80
N GLY A 211 -13.63 2.46 -11.93
CA GLY A 211 -12.93 1.70 -12.96
C GLY A 211 -11.71 0.91 -12.44
N GLU A 212 -11.59 -0.37 -12.80
CA GLU A 212 -10.59 -1.30 -12.25
C GLU A 212 -9.15 -0.76 -12.34
N GLY A 213 -8.74 -0.25 -13.50
CA GLY A 213 -7.39 0.28 -13.68
C GLY A 213 -7.09 1.54 -12.85
N ARG A 214 -8.11 2.36 -12.53
CA ARG A 214 -7.94 3.58 -11.73
C ARG A 214 -8.01 3.27 -10.24
N ALA A 215 -8.83 2.32 -9.83
CA ALA A 215 -8.88 1.82 -8.45
C ALA A 215 -7.51 1.24 -8.04
N LEU A 216 -6.94 0.32 -8.82
CA LEU A 216 -5.61 -0.27 -8.56
C LEU A 216 -4.52 0.81 -8.46
N LYS A 217 -4.52 1.79 -9.38
CA LYS A 217 -3.55 2.89 -9.35
C LYS A 217 -3.67 3.74 -8.08
N LEU A 218 -4.89 4.11 -7.69
CA LEU A 218 -5.11 4.88 -6.46
C LEU A 218 -4.74 4.06 -5.23
N HIS A 219 -5.09 2.78 -5.20
CA HIS A 219 -4.76 1.87 -4.12
C HIS A 219 -3.25 1.82 -3.90
N ALA A 220 -2.47 1.56 -4.96
CA ALA A 220 -1.02 1.54 -4.91
C ALA A 220 -0.39 2.88 -4.48
N ILE A 221 -0.91 4.01 -4.97
CA ILE A 221 -0.41 5.35 -4.60
C ILE A 221 -0.69 5.65 -3.12
N LEU A 222 -1.89 5.34 -2.63
CA LEU A 222 -2.27 5.61 -1.25
C LEU A 222 -1.45 4.76 -0.27
N ILE A 223 -1.19 3.48 -0.59
CA ILE A 223 -0.28 2.63 0.20
C ILE A 223 1.13 3.22 0.22
N ALA A 224 1.66 3.64 -0.94
CA ALA A 224 3.00 4.22 -1.02
C ALA A 224 3.11 5.50 -0.16
N ILE A 225 2.11 6.38 -0.21
CA ILE A 225 2.03 7.57 0.65
C ILE A 225 2.00 7.17 2.12
N PHE A 226 1.17 6.19 2.50
CA PHE A 226 1.09 5.70 3.88
C PHE A 226 2.45 5.19 4.37
N LEU A 227 3.15 4.38 3.57
CA LEU A 227 4.47 3.85 3.92
C LEU A 227 5.45 4.99 4.21
N VAL A 228 5.54 6.01 3.34
CA VAL A 228 6.44 7.16 3.57
C VAL A 228 6.09 7.88 4.87
N VAL A 229 4.81 8.22 5.04
CA VAL A 229 4.32 8.97 6.20
C VAL A 229 4.55 8.20 7.51
N ALA A 230 4.25 6.90 7.52
CA ALA A 230 4.45 6.03 8.68
C ALA A 230 5.93 5.90 9.04
N HIS A 231 6.82 5.78 8.04
CA HIS A 231 8.26 5.74 8.29
C HIS A 231 8.78 7.05 8.88
N VAL A 232 8.33 8.20 8.36
CA VAL A 232 8.66 9.51 8.95
C VAL A 232 8.21 9.57 10.41
N ALA A 233 6.97 9.17 10.71
CA ALA A 233 6.46 9.13 12.08
C ALA A 233 7.32 8.25 13.01
N MET A 234 7.76 7.08 12.55
CA MET A 234 8.61 6.18 13.34
C MET A 234 10.02 6.74 13.57
N ILE A 235 10.64 7.33 12.55
CA ILE A 235 11.97 7.94 12.66
C ILE A 235 11.95 9.10 13.67
N PHE A 236 11.00 10.03 13.52
CA PHE A 236 10.88 11.17 14.42
C PHE A 236 10.34 10.78 15.80
N GLY A 237 9.56 9.71 15.89
CA GLY A 237 9.13 9.15 17.16
C GLY A 237 10.29 8.65 18.01
N MET A 238 11.22 7.92 17.40
CA MET A 238 12.39 7.36 18.10
C MET A 238 13.56 8.35 18.24
N LEU A 239 13.48 9.53 17.61
CA LEU A 239 14.49 10.57 17.76
C LEU A 239 14.44 11.16 19.18
N ASP A 240 15.62 11.35 19.77
CA ASP A 240 15.74 12.06 21.04
C ASP A 240 15.31 13.53 20.85
N PRO A 241 14.24 14.00 21.52
CA PRO A 241 13.76 15.36 21.40
C PRO A 241 14.83 16.41 21.78
N ALA A 242 15.85 16.05 22.57
CA ALA A 242 16.95 16.94 22.92
C ALA A 242 17.78 17.38 21.71
N ILE A 243 17.87 16.55 20.66
CA ILE A 243 18.65 16.83 19.45
C ILE A 243 18.03 18.01 18.65
N LEU A 244 16.71 18.21 18.76
CA LEU A 244 15.98 19.28 18.08
C LEU A 244 15.59 20.44 19.03
N GLY A 245 16.31 20.57 20.15
CA GLY A 245 16.23 21.75 21.01
C GLY A 245 15.34 21.62 22.24
N TYR A 246 14.87 20.43 22.60
CA TYR A 246 14.20 20.23 23.89
C TYR A 246 15.21 20.34 25.05
N GLN A 247 15.10 21.40 25.84
CA GLN A 247 15.87 21.60 27.06
C GLN A 247 14.97 21.18 28.24
N MET A 248 15.30 20.07 28.91
CA MET A 248 14.73 19.78 30.22
C MET A 248 15.16 20.88 31.19
N THR A 249 14.26 21.80 31.54
CA THR A 249 14.53 22.78 32.60
C THR A 249 14.57 22.02 33.92
N HIS A 250 15.76 21.59 34.34
CA HIS A 250 15.98 21.10 35.69
C HIS A 250 15.74 22.25 36.67
N GLN A 251 14.56 22.32 37.26
CA GLN A 251 14.36 23.10 38.48
C GLN A 251 15.06 22.36 39.63
N HIS A 252 16.16 22.94 40.09
CA HIS A 252 16.83 22.57 41.34
C HIS A 252 16.02 23.03 42.55
#